data_AF-A0A6J4N3M7-F1
#
_entry.id   AF-A0A6J4N3M7-F1
#
_cell.length_a   1.000
_cell.length_b   1.000
_cell.length_c   1.000
_cell.angle_alpha   90.00
_cell.angle_beta   90.00
_cell.angle_gamma   90.00
#
_symmetry.space_group_name_H-M   'P 1'
#
loop_
_entity.id
_entity.type
_entity.pdbx_description
1 polymer ?
#
loop_
_entity_poly.entity_id
_entity_poly.type
_entity_poly.pdbx_seq_one_letter_code
_entity_poly.pdbx_strand_id
1 'polypeptide(L)'
;SRNPRKIVPMATLLAVVGLGTFYTFVSWMMIAGNGKAQTIELAVAGDLNLWVGLAEEKLGGSFVGDIYVFLIIIGSFACALAFHNAASRYLYAIGRELPGIKNTLGRTHGTHGTPHVASIVQTGITVLFTLGFYFLAAEGSDPLMGAYIYQYGLLAVLGTMAILIVQAITSVAVIWYFHVKKAQPGNIVTTGIIPAIGGIGMLFVVWLLIDNLEFAGGLAAGSPFFKAIPWIVIGTFLVGLLGVLFLRSRNPEVYNSIGRTVMEETHEREKV
;
A
#
# COMPACT_ATOMS: atom_id res chain seq x y z
N SER A 1 -3.30 22.46 6.19
CA SER A 1 -2.65 22.20 7.49
C SER A 1 -2.01 23.48 7.97
N ARG A 2 -2.18 23.84 9.25
CA ARG A 2 -1.77 25.13 9.85
C ARG A 2 -0.24 25.29 9.94
N ASN A 3 0.52 24.18 9.97
CA ASN A 3 1.99 24.15 9.86
C ASN A 3 2.50 22.78 9.34
N PRO A 4 2.53 22.58 8.01
CA PRO A 4 2.85 21.26 7.42
C PRO A 4 4.23 20.73 7.79
N ARG A 5 5.25 21.61 7.92
CA ARG A 5 6.64 21.23 8.21
C ARG A 5 6.80 20.52 9.56
N LYS A 6 5.96 20.86 10.55
CA LYS A 6 5.98 20.24 11.88
C LYS A 6 4.91 19.17 12.04
N ILE A 7 3.71 19.42 11.53
CA ILE A 7 2.55 18.55 11.77
C ILE A 7 2.66 17.24 11.01
N VAL A 8 3.13 17.26 9.76
CA VAL A 8 3.18 16.03 8.94
C VAL A 8 4.13 14.99 9.54
N PRO A 9 5.40 15.29 9.86
CA PRO A 9 6.29 14.29 10.45
C PRO A 9 5.80 13.75 11.80
N MET A 10 5.27 14.63 12.67
CA MET A 10 4.76 14.24 13.97
C MET A 10 3.52 13.34 13.84
N ALA A 11 2.59 13.70 12.97
CA ALA A 11 1.39 12.90 12.72
C ALA A 11 1.76 11.52 12.16
N THR A 12 2.72 11.43 11.22
CA THR A 12 3.20 10.15 10.70
C THR A 12 3.84 9.30 11.79
N LEU A 13 4.72 9.87 12.62
CA LEU A 13 5.40 9.12 13.67
C LEU A 13 4.41 8.61 14.73
N LEU A 14 3.48 9.46 15.17
CA LEU A 14 2.41 9.08 16.10
C LEU A 14 1.51 8.00 15.51
N ALA A 15 1.15 8.11 14.23
CA ALA A 15 0.35 7.09 13.56
C ALA A 15 1.07 5.74 13.49
N VAL A 16 2.35 5.72 13.11
CA VAL A 16 3.13 4.47 13.00
C VAL A 16 3.34 3.82 14.37
N VAL A 17 3.77 4.58 15.38
CA VAL A 17 3.99 4.04 16.74
C VAL A 17 2.67 3.61 17.38
N GLY A 18 1.63 4.42 17.22
CA GLY A 18 0.30 4.13 17.74
C GLY A 18 -0.30 2.88 17.12
N LEU A 19 -0.32 2.79 15.78
CA LEU A 19 -0.84 1.61 15.07
C LEU A 19 0.01 0.38 15.33
N GLY A 20 1.34 0.48 15.33
CA GLY A 20 2.22 -0.66 15.59
C GLY A 20 2.01 -1.24 16.99
N THR A 21 1.93 -0.38 18.00
CA THR A 21 1.65 -0.81 19.38
C THR A 21 0.26 -1.41 19.50
N PHE A 22 -0.74 -0.74 18.92
CA PHE A 22 -2.13 -1.19 18.96
C PHE A 22 -2.32 -2.53 18.25
N TYR A 23 -1.78 -2.72 17.05
CA TYR A 23 -1.86 -3.99 16.34
C TYR A 23 -1.13 -5.11 17.07
N THR A 24 0.05 -4.83 17.64
CA THR A 24 0.77 -5.83 18.45
C THR A 24 -0.06 -6.25 19.66
N PHE A 25 -0.66 -5.29 20.36
CA PHE A 25 -1.53 -5.55 21.50
C PHE A 25 -2.76 -6.37 21.10
N VAL A 26 -3.45 -5.98 20.03
CA VAL A 26 -4.64 -6.68 19.55
C VAL A 26 -4.31 -8.11 19.09
N SER A 27 -3.22 -8.31 18.35
CA SER A 27 -2.75 -9.64 17.96
C SER A 27 -2.39 -10.50 19.16
N TRP A 28 -1.74 -9.94 20.17
CA TRP A 28 -1.44 -10.65 21.42
C TRP A 28 -2.71 -11.05 22.17
N MET A 29 -3.71 -10.18 22.21
CA MET A 29 -5.01 -10.48 22.84
C MET A 29 -5.77 -11.60 22.13
N MET A 30 -5.67 -11.70 20.80
CA MET A 30 -6.26 -12.84 20.08
C MET A 30 -5.60 -14.16 20.47
N ILE A 31 -4.27 -14.18 20.51
CA ILE A 31 -3.51 -15.36 20.91
C ILE A 31 -3.82 -15.76 22.36
N ALA A 32 -3.94 -14.78 23.26
CA ALA A 32 -4.27 -15.02 24.66
C ALA A 32 -5.72 -15.47 24.85
N GLY A 33 -6.66 -14.94 24.06
CA GLY A 33 -8.09 -15.21 24.16
C GLY A 33 -8.51 -16.55 23.58
N ASN A 34 -8.09 -16.84 22.34
CA ASN A 34 -8.39 -18.11 21.64
C ASN A 34 -7.40 -19.22 22.02
N GLY A 35 -6.22 -18.87 22.52
CA GLY A 35 -5.09 -19.79 22.62
C GLY A 35 -4.35 -19.94 21.28
N LYS A 36 -3.05 -20.26 21.36
CA LYS A 36 -2.14 -20.27 20.20
C LYS A 36 -2.59 -21.21 19.08
N ALA A 37 -2.98 -22.45 19.40
CA ALA A 37 -3.33 -23.46 18.40
C ALA A 37 -4.57 -23.04 17.60
N GLN A 38 -5.65 -22.68 18.31
CA GLN A 38 -6.90 -22.24 17.70
C GLN A 38 -6.73 -20.94 16.90
N THR A 39 -5.92 -19.99 17.40
CA THR A 39 -5.60 -18.75 16.67
C THR A 39 -4.99 -19.04 15.31
N ILE A 40 -4.01 -19.96 15.25
CA ILE A 40 -3.33 -20.32 13.99
C ILE A 40 -4.31 -21.02 13.05
N GLU A 41 -5.11 -21.96 13.57
CA GLU A 41 -6.10 -22.70 12.78
C GLU A 41 -7.11 -21.75 12.12
N LEU A 42 -7.73 -20.86 12.91
CA LEU A 42 -8.70 -19.89 12.42
C LEU A 42 -8.07 -18.88 11.46
N ALA A 43 -6.84 -18.43 11.72
CA ALA A 43 -6.13 -17.49 10.86
C ALA A 43 -5.81 -18.08 9.48
N VAL A 44 -5.33 -19.32 9.42
CA VAL A 44 -5.01 -20.02 8.16
C VAL A 44 -6.28 -20.29 7.35
N ALA A 45 -7.39 -20.62 8.03
CA ALA A 45 -8.68 -20.81 7.40
C ALA A 45 -9.33 -19.49 6.92
N GLY A 46 -8.80 -18.33 7.30
CA GLY A 46 -9.42 -17.03 7.01
C GLY A 46 -10.79 -16.86 7.70
N ASP A 47 -10.99 -17.53 8.83
CA ASP A 47 -12.28 -17.54 9.52
C ASP A 47 -12.47 -16.27 10.36
N LEU A 48 -13.59 -15.56 10.14
CA LEU A 48 -13.98 -14.38 10.91
C LEU A 48 -14.19 -14.69 12.40
N ASN A 49 -14.45 -15.95 12.75
CA ASN A 49 -14.55 -16.42 14.14
C ASN A 49 -13.28 -16.15 14.95
N LEU A 50 -12.11 -16.01 14.30
CA LEU A 50 -10.88 -15.56 14.95
C LEU A 50 -11.11 -14.30 15.80
N TRP A 51 -11.94 -13.40 15.30
CA TRP A 51 -12.24 -12.11 15.89
C TRP A 51 -13.64 -12.05 16.49
N VAL A 52 -14.65 -12.40 15.68
CA VAL A 52 -16.07 -12.26 16.04
C VAL A 52 -16.43 -13.27 17.13
N GLY A 53 -16.04 -14.53 16.95
CA GLY A 53 -16.34 -15.59 17.92
C GLY A 53 -15.74 -15.30 19.30
N LEU A 54 -14.49 -14.81 19.33
CA LEU A 54 -13.87 -14.41 20.59
C LEU A 54 -14.60 -13.23 21.26
N ALA A 55 -15.03 -12.24 20.47
CA ALA A 55 -15.79 -11.10 20.98
C ALA A 55 -17.15 -11.54 21.54
N GLU A 56 -17.87 -12.41 20.82
CA GLU A 56 -19.14 -12.96 21.30
C GLU A 56 -18.96 -13.75 22.60
N GLU A 57 -17.97 -14.66 22.65
CA GLU A 57 -17.72 -15.50 23.82
C GLU A 57 -17.34 -14.68 25.05
N LYS A 58 -16.51 -13.64 24.90
CA LYS A 58 -15.94 -12.90 26.03
C LYS A 58 -16.72 -11.63 26.41
N LEU A 59 -17.52 -11.04 25.51
CA LEU A 59 -18.07 -9.68 25.71
C LEU A 59 -19.60 -9.59 25.68
N GLY A 60 -20.35 -10.63 25.28
CA GLY A 60 -21.81 -10.62 25.45
C GLY A 60 -22.66 -11.21 24.32
N GLY A 61 -22.16 -12.23 23.62
CA GLY A 61 -22.92 -12.97 22.61
C GLY A 61 -23.12 -12.23 21.29
N SER A 62 -24.05 -12.73 20.48
CA SER A 62 -24.20 -12.38 19.05
C SER A 62 -24.39 -10.89 18.76
N PHE A 63 -25.02 -10.12 19.67
CA PHE A 63 -25.19 -8.68 19.49
C PHE A 63 -23.84 -7.94 19.40
N VAL A 64 -22.83 -8.38 20.17
CA VAL A 64 -21.47 -7.82 20.07
C VAL A 64 -20.83 -8.23 18.75
N GLY A 65 -21.09 -9.46 18.29
CA GLY A 65 -20.66 -9.94 16.97
C GLY A 65 -21.19 -9.06 15.84
N ASP A 66 -22.48 -8.72 15.86
CA ASP A 66 -23.11 -7.84 14.86
C ASP A 66 -22.45 -6.45 14.82
N ILE A 67 -22.18 -5.86 15.99
CA ILE A 67 -21.46 -4.58 16.09
C ILE A 67 -20.04 -4.73 15.51
N TYR A 68 -19.35 -5.82 15.83
CA TYR A 68 -18.00 -6.08 15.34
C TYR A 68 -17.96 -6.15 13.81
N VAL A 69 -18.87 -6.92 13.21
CA VAL A 69 -19.00 -7.03 11.75
C VAL A 69 -19.33 -5.67 11.12
N PHE A 70 -20.24 -4.91 11.72
CA PHE A 70 -20.58 -3.56 11.25
C PHE A 70 -19.36 -2.62 11.24
N LEU A 71 -18.55 -2.65 12.31
CA LEU A 71 -17.33 -1.86 12.40
C LEU A 71 -16.27 -2.31 11.38
N ILE A 72 -16.13 -3.62 11.12
CA ILE A 72 -15.26 -4.14 10.06
C ILE A 72 -15.68 -3.57 8.70
N ILE A 73 -16.98 -3.59 8.38
CA ILE A 73 -17.49 -3.12 7.09
C ILE A 73 -17.18 -1.63 6.90
N ILE A 74 -17.49 -0.80 7.90
CA ILE A 74 -17.22 0.65 7.82
C ILE A 74 -15.72 0.93 7.74
N GLY A 75 -14.90 0.28 8.56
CA GLY A 75 -13.45 0.44 8.56
C GLY A 75 -12.83 0.04 7.22
N SER A 76 -13.28 -1.08 6.66
CA SER A 76 -12.83 -1.58 5.35
C SER A 76 -13.22 -0.62 4.23
N PHE A 77 -14.45 -0.09 4.26
CA PHE A 77 -14.90 0.92 3.31
C PHE A 77 -14.08 2.20 3.39
N ALA A 78 -13.83 2.71 4.61
CA ALA A 78 -13.02 3.90 4.81
C ALA A 78 -11.58 3.70 4.30
N CYS A 79 -10.99 2.53 4.53
CA CYS A 79 -9.67 2.17 4.03
C CYS A 79 -9.63 2.10 2.50
N ALA A 80 -10.61 1.43 1.88
CA ALA A 80 -10.74 1.35 0.43
C ALA A 80 -10.87 2.73 -0.22
N LEU A 81 -11.68 3.62 0.37
CA LEU A 81 -11.84 5.00 -0.09
C LEU A 81 -10.53 5.80 0.02
N ALA A 82 -9.76 5.60 1.09
CA ALA A 82 -8.46 6.24 1.26
C ALA A 82 -7.46 5.78 0.18
N PHE A 83 -7.39 4.48 -0.10
CA PHE A 83 -6.52 3.94 -1.16
C PHE A 83 -6.96 4.41 -2.55
N HIS A 84 -8.26 4.42 -2.84
CA HIS A 84 -8.78 4.94 -4.11
C HIS A 84 -8.35 6.39 -4.34
N ASN A 85 -8.47 7.23 -3.32
CA ASN A 85 -8.04 8.62 -3.38
C ASN A 85 -6.53 8.78 -3.55
N ALA A 86 -5.74 7.97 -2.85
CA ALA A 86 -4.28 7.98 -2.98
C ALA A 86 -3.85 7.56 -4.40
N ALA A 87 -4.33 6.42 -4.88
CA ALA A 87 -4.02 5.90 -6.21
C ALA A 87 -4.42 6.91 -7.32
N SER A 88 -5.62 7.49 -7.23
CA SER A 88 -6.08 8.52 -8.17
C SER A 88 -5.15 9.74 -8.20
N ARG A 89 -4.62 10.16 -7.04
CA ARG A 89 -3.66 11.28 -6.97
C ARG A 89 -2.29 10.92 -7.53
N TYR A 90 -1.82 9.69 -7.35
CA TYR A 90 -0.59 9.21 -7.99
C TYR A 90 -0.73 9.14 -9.52
N LEU A 91 -1.83 8.57 -10.02
CA LEU A 91 -2.13 8.54 -11.46
C LEU A 91 -2.21 9.95 -12.05
N TYR A 92 -2.88 10.87 -11.35
CA TYR A 92 -2.94 12.28 -11.74
C TYR A 92 -1.55 12.94 -11.76
N ALA A 93 -0.73 12.72 -10.74
CA ALA A 93 0.62 13.27 -10.67
C ALA A 93 1.49 12.77 -11.83
N ILE A 94 1.50 11.46 -12.09
CA ILE A 94 2.21 10.86 -13.23
C ILE A 94 1.65 11.40 -14.56
N GLY A 95 0.32 11.50 -14.67
CA GLY A 95 -0.36 12.02 -15.84
C GLY A 95 0.07 13.44 -16.21
N ARG A 96 0.32 14.32 -15.23
CA ARG A 96 0.75 15.71 -15.48
C ARG A 96 2.14 15.80 -16.11
N GLU A 97 3.01 14.82 -15.82
CA GLU A 97 4.41 14.82 -16.25
C GLU A 97 4.60 14.21 -17.64
N LEU A 98 3.60 13.48 -18.15
CA LEU A 98 3.64 12.83 -19.46
C LEU A 98 2.88 13.67 -20.51
N PRO A 99 3.55 14.23 -21.54
CA PRO A 99 2.92 15.14 -22.49
C PRO A 99 1.66 14.59 -23.18
N GLY A 100 1.67 13.29 -23.51
CA GLY A 100 0.56 12.65 -24.24
C GLY A 100 -0.72 12.45 -23.43
N ILE A 101 -0.64 12.45 -22.09
CA ILE A 101 -1.80 12.21 -21.21
C ILE A 101 -2.04 13.34 -20.19
N LYS A 102 -1.24 14.41 -20.27
CA LYS A 102 -1.38 15.61 -19.43
C LYS A 102 -2.77 16.24 -19.49
N ASN A 103 -3.34 16.32 -20.68
CA ASN A 103 -4.65 16.95 -20.89
C ASN A 103 -5.84 16.03 -20.56
N THR A 104 -5.59 14.76 -20.24
CA THR A 104 -6.60 13.76 -19.88
C THR A 104 -6.40 13.30 -18.44
N LEU A 105 -5.49 12.36 -18.19
CA LEU A 105 -5.22 11.80 -16.86
C LEU A 105 -4.66 12.85 -15.89
N GLY A 106 -3.87 13.79 -16.42
CA GLY A 106 -3.33 14.93 -15.68
C GLY A 106 -4.29 16.12 -15.49
N ARG A 107 -5.59 15.95 -15.79
CA ARG A 107 -6.59 17.03 -15.70
C ARG A 107 -7.45 16.93 -14.43
N THR A 108 -7.73 18.08 -13.83
CA THR A 108 -8.70 18.23 -12.73
C THR A 108 -10.08 18.67 -13.22
N HIS A 109 -11.10 18.40 -12.41
CA HIS A 109 -12.47 18.85 -12.65
C HIS A 109 -12.53 20.39 -12.55
N GLY A 110 -13.20 21.05 -13.51
CA GLY A 110 -13.17 22.50 -13.62
C GLY A 110 -13.73 23.26 -12.41
N THR A 111 -14.74 22.69 -11.74
CA THR A 111 -15.37 23.29 -10.55
C THR A 111 -14.80 22.77 -9.23
N HIS A 112 -14.68 21.45 -9.07
CA HIS A 112 -14.30 20.82 -7.80
C HIS A 112 -12.78 20.65 -7.61
N GLY A 113 -11.96 20.87 -8.64
CA GLY A 113 -10.51 20.68 -8.58
C GLY A 113 -10.06 19.22 -8.37
N THR A 114 -10.95 18.25 -8.50
CA THR A 114 -10.67 16.83 -8.25
C THR A 114 -10.09 16.13 -9.48
N PRO A 115 -9.18 15.14 -9.32
CA PRO A 115 -8.62 14.37 -10.44
C PRO A 115 -9.63 13.32 -10.95
N HIS A 116 -10.76 13.76 -11.49
CA HIS A 116 -11.90 12.90 -11.85
C HIS A 116 -11.56 11.84 -12.90
N VAL A 117 -10.77 12.17 -13.94
CA VAL A 117 -10.35 11.20 -14.96
C VAL A 117 -9.49 10.10 -14.33
N ALA A 118 -8.52 10.46 -13.50
CA ALA A 118 -7.68 9.50 -12.80
C ALA A 118 -8.49 8.61 -11.84
N SER A 119 -9.50 9.18 -11.18
CA SER A 119 -10.43 8.41 -10.34
C SER A 119 -11.26 7.40 -11.14
N ILE A 120 -11.78 7.79 -12.31
CA ILE A 120 -12.51 6.88 -13.20
C ILE A 120 -11.60 5.75 -13.71
N VAL A 121 -10.36 6.08 -14.10
CA VAL A 121 -9.37 5.09 -14.52
C VAL A 121 -9.07 4.11 -13.39
N GLN A 122 -8.86 4.60 -12.17
CA GLN A 122 -8.67 3.75 -10.99
C GLN A 122 -9.89 2.85 -10.74
N THR A 123 -11.11 3.36 -10.86
CA THR A 123 -12.33 2.54 -10.75
C THR A 123 -12.36 1.47 -11.82
N GLY A 124 -11.99 1.80 -13.06
CA GLY A 124 -11.89 0.83 -14.16
C GLY A 124 -10.89 -0.28 -13.87
N ILE A 125 -9.71 0.06 -13.34
CA ILE A 125 -8.69 -0.91 -12.91
C ILE A 125 -9.25 -1.82 -11.80
N THR A 126 -9.91 -1.25 -10.80
CA THR A 126 -10.55 -2.02 -9.71
C THR A 126 -11.61 -2.97 -10.27
N VAL A 127 -12.50 -2.51 -11.15
CA VAL A 127 -13.54 -3.35 -11.77
C VAL A 127 -12.92 -4.46 -12.61
N LEU A 128 -11.88 -4.16 -13.39
CA LEU A 128 -11.15 -5.15 -14.18
C LEU A 128 -10.54 -6.25 -13.31
N PHE A 129 -9.89 -5.90 -12.19
CA PHE A 129 -9.36 -6.90 -11.27
C PHE A 129 -10.48 -7.70 -10.59
N THR A 130 -11.53 -7.05 -10.11
CA THR A 130 -12.68 -7.73 -9.49
C THR A 130 -13.32 -8.74 -10.44
N LEU A 131 -13.61 -8.34 -11.68
CA LEU A 131 -14.18 -9.23 -12.69
C LEU A 131 -13.17 -10.31 -13.11
N GLY A 132 -11.90 -9.96 -13.26
CA GLY A 132 -10.84 -10.91 -13.58
C GLY A 132 -10.75 -12.02 -12.55
N PHE A 133 -10.70 -11.70 -11.26
CA PHE A 133 -10.68 -12.70 -10.19
C PHE A 133 -12.00 -13.47 -10.06
N TYR A 134 -13.14 -12.82 -10.30
CA TYR A 134 -14.44 -13.49 -10.34
C TYR A 134 -14.46 -14.59 -11.42
N PHE A 135 -13.96 -14.32 -12.63
CA PHE A 135 -13.91 -15.31 -13.71
C PHE A 135 -12.79 -16.36 -13.55
N LEU A 136 -11.75 -16.06 -12.77
CA LEU A 136 -10.65 -16.99 -12.48
C LEU A 136 -10.95 -17.93 -11.30
N ALA A 137 -12.02 -17.68 -10.54
CA ALA A 137 -12.45 -18.61 -9.49
C ALA A 137 -12.82 -19.97 -10.10
N ALA A 138 -12.26 -21.04 -9.55
CA ALA A 138 -12.45 -22.39 -10.09
C ALA A 138 -13.92 -22.84 -10.02
N GLU A 139 -14.38 -23.60 -11.03
CA GLU A 139 -15.70 -24.23 -11.05
C GLU A 139 -15.92 -25.02 -9.74
N GLY A 140 -16.94 -24.62 -8.97
CA GLY A 140 -17.29 -25.26 -7.69
C GLY A 140 -16.91 -24.50 -6.42
N SER A 141 -16.11 -23.43 -6.51
CA SER A 141 -15.93 -22.47 -5.40
C SER A 141 -17.03 -21.41 -5.43
N ASP A 142 -17.48 -20.91 -4.26
CA ASP A 142 -18.37 -19.74 -4.21
C ASP A 142 -17.64 -18.58 -4.92
N PRO A 143 -18.11 -18.12 -6.09
CA PRO A 143 -17.38 -17.15 -6.90
C PRO A 143 -17.17 -15.82 -6.17
N LEU A 144 -18.06 -15.45 -5.26
CA LEU A 144 -17.91 -14.26 -4.42
C LEU A 144 -16.82 -14.47 -3.36
N MET A 145 -16.77 -15.65 -2.76
CA MET A 145 -15.73 -16.01 -1.80
C MET A 145 -14.36 -16.11 -2.47
N GLY A 146 -14.29 -16.72 -3.67
CA GLY A 146 -13.08 -16.77 -4.47
C GLY A 146 -12.58 -15.37 -4.83
N ALA A 147 -13.47 -14.51 -5.35
CA ALA A 147 -13.13 -13.12 -5.62
C ALA A 147 -12.66 -12.38 -4.36
N TYR A 148 -13.27 -12.60 -3.20
CA TYR A 148 -12.83 -12.02 -1.93
C TYR A 148 -11.44 -12.51 -1.51
N ILE A 149 -11.22 -13.83 -1.47
CA ILE A 149 -9.95 -14.45 -1.07
C ILE A 149 -8.81 -13.98 -1.99
N TYR A 150 -9.07 -13.95 -3.30
CA TYR A 150 -8.10 -13.51 -4.29
C TYR A 150 -7.87 -11.99 -4.24
N GLN A 151 -8.92 -11.18 -4.20
CA GLN A 151 -8.78 -9.72 -4.16
C GLN A 151 -8.18 -9.23 -2.84
N TYR A 152 -8.65 -9.72 -1.69
CA TYR A 152 -8.18 -9.28 -0.38
C TYR A 152 -6.81 -9.89 -0.05
N GLY A 153 -6.67 -11.22 -0.14
CA GLY A 153 -5.43 -11.91 0.19
C GLY A 153 -4.29 -11.60 -0.77
N LEU A 154 -4.49 -11.80 -2.08
CA LEU A 154 -3.40 -11.66 -3.06
C LEU A 154 -2.95 -10.21 -3.22
N LEU A 155 -3.89 -9.27 -3.37
CA LEU A 155 -3.53 -7.88 -3.62
C LEU A 155 -2.99 -7.20 -2.36
N ALA A 156 -3.42 -7.61 -1.15
CA ALA A 156 -2.83 -7.09 0.07
C ALA A 156 -1.37 -7.52 0.22
N VAL A 157 -1.06 -8.81 -0.01
CA VAL A 157 0.33 -9.32 0.05
C VAL A 157 1.20 -8.68 -1.04
N LEU A 158 0.72 -8.64 -2.28
CA LEU A 158 1.41 -7.99 -3.40
C LEU A 158 1.65 -6.50 -3.13
N GLY A 159 0.60 -5.77 -2.72
CA GLY A 159 0.66 -4.35 -2.44
C GLY A 159 1.60 -4.02 -1.29
N THR A 160 1.57 -4.83 -0.22
CA THR A 160 2.48 -4.68 0.93
C THR A 160 3.92 -4.86 0.49
N MET A 161 4.23 -5.94 -0.25
CA MET A 161 5.57 -6.19 -0.75
C MET A 161 6.07 -5.04 -1.64
N ALA A 162 5.24 -4.58 -2.58
CA ALA A 162 5.59 -3.50 -3.48
C ALA A 162 5.87 -2.18 -2.73
N ILE A 163 5.03 -1.81 -1.76
CA ILE A 163 5.20 -0.59 -0.96
C ILE A 163 6.47 -0.67 -0.12
N LEU A 164 6.76 -1.80 0.53
CA LEU A 164 7.97 -1.97 1.33
C LEU A 164 9.23 -1.82 0.49
N ILE A 165 9.25 -2.38 -0.73
CA ILE A 165 10.37 -2.22 -1.66
C ILE A 165 10.53 -0.75 -2.08
N VAL A 166 9.45 -0.06 -2.41
CA VAL A 166 9.50 1.38 -2.75
C VAL A 166 10.00 2.21 -1.56
N GLN A 167 9.60 1.88 -0.33
CA GLN A 167 10.08 2.54 0.89
C GLN A 167 11.57 2.26 1.16
N ALA A 168 12.05 1.04 0.89
CA ALA A 168 13.46 0.70 0.97
C ALA A 168 14.28 1.49 -0.07
N ILE A 169 13.83 1.55 -1.32
CA ILE A 169 14.46 2.36 -2.38
C ILE A 169 14.47 3.83 -1.98
N THR A 170 13.37 4.35 -1.43
CA THR A 170 13.27 5.73 -0.96
C THR A 170 14.30 6.01 0.15
N SER A 171 14.48 5.07 1.08
CA SER A 171 15.49 5.19 2.14
C SER A 171 16.91 5.27 1.59
N VAL A 172 17.23 4.42 0.60
CA VAL A 172 18.51 4.47 -0.11
C VAL A 172 18.67 5.79 -0.87
N ALA A 173 17.61 6.27 -1.54
CA ALA A 173 17.63 7.52 -2.29
C ALA A 173 17.89 8.74 -1.39
N VAL A 174 17.34 8.77 -0.18
CA VAL A 174 17.63 9.83 0.81
C VAL A 174 19.10 9.83 1.20
N ILE A 175 19.65 8.68 1.57
CA ILE A 175 21.07 8.55 1.95
C ILE A 175 21.96 8.97 0.79
N TRP A 176 21.64 8.51 -0.43
CA TRP A 176 22.38 8.85 -1.63
C TRP A 176 22.33 10.36 -1.91
N TYR A 177 21.18 11.01 -1.79
CA TYR A 177 21.01 12.44 -2.05
C TYR A 177 21.85 13.32 -1.10
N PHE A 178 21.82 13.03 0.21
CA PHE A 178 22.50 13.85 1.22
C PHE A 178 23.98 13.49 1.40
N HIS A 179 24.33 12.20 1.38
CA HIS A 179 25.67 11.74 1.77
C HIS A 179 26.56 11.36 0.58
N VAL A 180 25.99 10.90 -0.53
CA VAL A 180 26.75 10.52 -1.74
C VAL A 180 26.84 11.68 -2.72
N LYS A 181 25.68 12.18 -3.17
CA LYS A 181 25.59 13.34 -4.08
C LYS A 181 25.96 14.66 -3.41
N LYS A 182 25.81 14.74 -2.07
CA LYS A 182 26.04 15.95 -1.27
C LYS A 182 25.27 17.17 -1.80
N ALA A 183 24.02 16.95 -2.24
CA ALA A 183 23.21 18.00 -2.86
C ALA A 183 22.80 19.11 -1.90
N GLN A 184 22.67 18.80 -0.61
CA GLN A 184 22.34 19.70 0.50
C GLN A 184 23.04 19.20 1.77
N PRO A 185 23.35 20.07 2.75
CA PRO A 185 23.84 19.63 4.06
C PRO A 185 22.77 18.80 4.78
N GLY A 186 23.12 17.57 5.19
CA GLY A 186 22.24 16.65 5.90
C GLY A 186 22.80 16.25 7.26
N ASN A 187 21.92 16.10 8.26
CA ASN A 187 22.30 15.55 9.56
C ASN A 187 22.40 14.02 9.47
N ILE A 188 23.57 13.47 9.82
CA ILE A 188 23.86 12.03 9.73
C ILE A 188 22.83 11.15 10.45
N VAL A 189 22.23 11.64 11.54
CA VAL A 189 21.19 10.90 12.27
C VAL A 189 19.92 10.81 11.43
N THR A 190 19.42 11.94 10.92
CA THR A 190 18.11 12.02 10.25
C THR A 190 18.13 11.66 8.77
N THR A 191 19.25 11.88 8.09
CA THR A 191 19.40 11.61 6.64
C THR A 191 20.31 10.41 6.33
N GLY A 192 20.93 9.82 7.34
CA GLY A 192 21.80 8.65 7.21
C GLY A 192 21.28 7.46 8.02
N ILE A 193 21.44 7.52 9.34
CA ILE A 193 21.19 6.39 10.26
C ILE A 193 19.71 5.99 10.27
N ILE A 194 18.79 6.94 10.48
CA ILE A 194 17.35 6.66 10.56
C ILE A 194 16.83 6.03 9.24
N PRO A 195 17.12 6.60 8.05
CA PRO A 195 16.76 5.96 6.78
C PRO A 195 17.43 4.59 6.60
N ALA A 196 18.68 4.40 7.03
CA ALA A 196 19.37 3.11 6.89
C ALA A 196 18.69 2.02 7.71
N ILE A 197 18.37 2.30 8.98
CA ILE A 197 17.64 1.38 9.86
C ILE A 197 16.26 1.08 9.28
N GLY A 198 15.54 2.11 8.81
CA GLY A 198 14.24 1.95 8.16
C GLY A 198 14.33 1.06 6.92
N GLY A 199 15.27 1.33 6.02
CA GLY A 199 15.48 0.56 4.80
C GLY A 199 15.84 -0.91 5.07
N ILE A 200 16.74 -1.17 6.01
CA ILE A 200 17.08 -2.54 6.44
C ILE A 200 15.85 -3.23 7.04
N GLY A 201 15.08 -2.53 7.88
CA GLY A 201 13.84 -3.04 8.44
C GLY A 201 12.82 -3.43 7.37
N MET A 202 12.60 -2.57 6.36
CA MET A 202 11.70 -2.89 5.24
C MET A 202 12.18 -4.11 4.45
N LEU A 203 13.48 -4.22 4.16
CA LEU A 203 14.05 -5.39 3.48
C LEU A 203 13.91 -6.67 4.31
N PHE A 204 14.09 -6.58 5.63
CA PHE A 204 13.87 -7.70 6.53
C PHE A 204 12.41 -8.17 6.53
N VAL A 205 11.44 -7.25 6.52
CA VAL A 205 10.01 -7.60 6.42
C VAL A 205 9.68 -8.21 5.05
N VAL A 206 10.25 -7.70 3.96
CA VAL A 206 10.10 -8.32 2.63
C VAL A 206 10.66 -9.74 2.63
N TRP A 207 11.82 -9.96 3.25
CA TRP A 207 12.37 -11.31 3.39
C TRP A 207 11.45 -12.23 4.19
N LEU A 208 10.93 -11.77 5.34
CA LEU A 208 9.96 -12.53 6.14
C LEU A 208 8.69 -12.87 5.36
N LEU A 209 8.19 -11.95 4.54
CA LEU A 209 7.01 -12.15 3.70
C LEU A 209 7.26 -13.23 2.65
N ILE A 210 8.46 -13.28 2.05
CA ILE A 210 8.83 -14.31 1.07
C ILE A 210 9.00 -15.67 1.76
N ASP A 211 9.67 -15.71 2.91
CA ASP A 211 9.92 -16.92 3.68
C ASP A 211 8.61 -17.54 4.21
N ASN A 212 7.66 -16.69 4.58
CA ASN A 212 6.36 -17.09 5.15
C ASN A 212 5.21 -16.85 4.17
N LEU A 213 5.49 -16.85 2.87
CA LEU A 213 4.50 -16.48 1.85
C LEU A 213 3.31 -17.43 1.91
N GLU A 214 3.54 -18.75 1.99
CA GLU A 214 2.44 -19.73 2.09
C GLU A 214 1.58 -19.52 3.34
N PHE A 215 2.20 -19.19 4.48
CA PHE A 215 1.49 -18.88 5.71
C PHE A 215 0.67 -17.59 5.58
N ALA A 216 1.24 -16.54 4.98
CA ALA A 216 0.56 -15.27 4.74
C ALA A 216 -0.58 -15.39 3.71
N GLY A 217 -0.50 -16.37 2.81
CA GLY A 217 -1.50 -16.63 1.77
C GLY A 217 -2.73 -17.37 2.25
N GLY A 218 -2.64 -18.11 3.36
CA GLY A 218 -3.74 -18.94 3.87
C GLY A 218 -4.37 -19.80 2.77
N LEU A 219 -5.69 -19.70 2.60
CA LEU A 219 -6.45 -20.39 1.55
C LEU A 219 -5.98 -20.07 0.11
N ALA A 220 -5.36 -18.92 -0.13
CA ALA A 220 -4.91 -18.51 -1.46
C ALA A 220 -3.50 -19.01 -1.82
N ALA A 221 -2.77 -19.60 -0.86
CA ALA A 221 -1.36 -19.97 -1.00
C ALA A 221 -1.08 -20.96 -2.16
N GLY A 222 -2.04 -21.85 -2.43
CA GLY A 222 -1.94 -22.83 -3.51
C GLY A 222 -2.10 -22.25 -4.92
N SER A 223 -2.61 -21.01 -5.06
CA SER A 223 -2.94 -20.46 -6.37
C SER A 223 -1.69 -20.10 -7.19
N PRO A 224 -1.69 -20.34 -8.51
CA PRO A 224 -0.57 -19.96 -9.38
C PRO A 224 -0.24 -18.46 -9.32
N PHE A 225 -1.27 -17.62 -9.15
CA PHE A 225 -1.08 -16.17 -9.00
C PHE A 225 -0.31 -15.83 -7.72
N PHE A 226 -0.61 -16.50 -6.61
CA PHE A 226 0.07 -16.27 -5.32
C PHE A 226 1.57 -16.56 -5.43
N LYS A 227 1.93 -17.69 -6.05
CA LYS A 227 3.33 -18.07 -6.33
C LYS A 227 4.03 -17.10 -7.30
N ALA A 228 3.26 -16.42 -8.15
CA ALA A 228 3.77 -15.43 -9.09
C ALA A 228 4.01 -14.04 -8.46
N ILE A 229 3.54 -13.77 -7.23
CA ILE A 229 3.63 -12.43 -6.59
C ILE A 229 5.06 -11.85 -6.62
N PRO A 230 6.13 -12.56 -6.20
CA PRO A 230 7.51 -12.06 -6.29
C PRO A 230 7.90 -11.65 -7.70
N TRP A 231 7.53 -12.46 -8.68
CA TRP A 231 7.83 -12.24 -10.10
C TRP A 231 7.04 -11.07 -10.68
N ILE A 232 5.78 -10.88 -10.28
CA ILE A 232 4.95 -9.74 -10.68
C ILE A 232 5.56 -8.44 -10.15
N VAL A 233 6.01 -8.42 -8.89
CA VAL A 233 6.65 -7.23 -8.31
C VAL A 233 7.99 -6.92 -8.97
N ILE A 234 8.82 -7.93 -9.23
CA ILE A 234 10.06 -7.74 -10.00
C ILE A 234 9.72 -7.23 -11.41
N GLY A 235 8.75 -7.84 -12.08
CA GLY A 235 8.31 -7.48 -13.43
C GLY A 235 7.83 -6.03 -13.51
N THR A 236 6.96 -5.60 -12.58
CA THR A 236 6.48 -4.22 -12.51
C THR A 236 7.61 -3.23 -12.23
N PHE A 237 8.55 -3.57 -11.35
CA PHE A 237 9.75 -2.75 -11.12
C PHE A 237 10.61 -2.62 -12.38
N LEU A 238 10.86 -3.73 -13.09
CA LEU A 238 11.63 -3.73 -14.33
C LEU A 238 10.94 -2.93 -15.44
N VAL A 239 9.62 -3.06 -15.58
CA VAL A 239 8.84 -2.26 -16.54
C VAL A 239 8.96 -0.77 -16.24
N GLY A 240 8.86 -0.38 -14.96
CA GLY A 240 9.08 1.00 -14.54
C GLY A 240 10.50 1.49 -14.85
N LEU A 241 11.52 0.71 -14.50
CA LEU A 241 12.93 1.03 -14.75
C LEU A 241 13.22 1.18 -16.26
N LEU A 242 12.78 0.21 -17.07
CA LEU A 242 12.95 0.23 -18.51
C LEU A 242 12.18 1.40 -19.15
N GLY A 243 10.98 1.70 -18.66
CA GLY A 243 10.20 2.87 -19.11
C GLY A 243 10.94 4.18 -18.86
N VAL A 244 11.54 4.35 -17.68
CA VAL A 244 12.33 5.53 -17.33
C VAL A 244 13.61 5.62 -18.18
N LEU A 245 14.33 4.51 -18.37
CA LEU A 245 15.53 4.46 -19.21
C LEU A 245 15.21 4.72 -20.69
N PHE A 246 14.10 4.18 -21.17
CA PHE A 246 13.61 4.42 -22.52
C PHE A 246 13.28 5.91 -22.71
N LEU A 247 12.55 6.53 -21.79
CA LEU A 247 12.27 7.97 -21.81
C LEU A 247 13.57 8.80 -21.80
N ARG A 248 14.54 8.42 -20.97
CA ARG A 248 15.86 9.07 -20.93
C ARG A 248 16.59 9.02 -22.28
N SER A 249 16.43 7.92 -23.03
CA SER A 249 17.10 7.74 -24.33
C SER A 249 16.37 8.39 -25.51
N ARG A 250 15.04 8.26 -25.58
CA ARG A 250 14.23 8.69 -26.73
C ARG A 250 13.62 10.07 -26.58
N ASN A 251 13.32 10.51 -25.36
CA ASN A 251 12.72 11.81 -25.14
C ASN A 251 13.32 12.50 -23.89
N PRO A 252 14.59 12.95 -23.99
CA PRO A 252 15.31 13.55 -22.87
C PRO A 252 14.63 14.80 -22.31
N GLU A 253 13.90 15.55 -23.14
CA GLU A 253 13.13 16.73 -22.72
C GLU A 253 12.02 16.35 -21.74
N VAL A 254 11.31 15.25 -22.01
CA VAL A 254 10.28 14.72 -21.08
C VAL A 254 10.95 14.21 -19.81
N TYR A 255 12.04 13.44 -19.93
CA TYR A 255 12.78 12.95 -18.77
C TYR A 255 13.27 14.08 -17.85
N ASN A 256 13.76 15.19 -18.42
CA ASN A 256 14.23 16.35 -17.65
C ASN A 256 13.09 17.19 -17.04
N SER A 257 11.85 17.02 -17.52
CA SER A 257 10.68 17.69 -16.95
C SER A 257 10.03 16.90 -15.81
N ILE A 258 10.27 15.59 -15.72
CA ILE A 258 9.87 14.73 -14.60
C ILE A 258 10.52 15.25 -13.31
N GLY A 259 9.71 15.47 -12.27
CA GLY A 259 10.15 16.01 -10.97
C GLY A 259 10.31 17.54 -10.93
N ARG A 260 10.27 18.25 -12.06
CA ARG A 260 10.39 19.73 -12.08
C ARG A 260 9.20 20.40 -11.40
N THR A 261 8.00 19.88 -11.59
CA THR A 261 6.78 20.42 -10.95
C THR A 261 6.81 20.30 -9.42
N VAL A 262 7.41 19.22 -8.89
CA VAL A 262 7.58 19.02 -7.45
C VAL A 262 8.62 19.99 -6.86
N MET A 263 9.71 20.25 -7.59
CA MET A 263 10.76 21.17 -7.16
C MET A 263 10.30 22.63 -7.23
N GLU A 264 9.49 23.02 -8.22
CA GLU A 264 8.92 24.37 -8.33
C GLU A 264 7.91 24.64 -7.19
N GLU A 265 7.01 23.70 -6.88
CA GLU A 265 6.08 23.81 -5.74
C GLU A 265 6.81 23.87 -4.38
N THR A 266 7.99 23.26 -4.26
CA THR A 266 8.77 23.26 -3.02
C THR A 266 9.43 24.62 -2.77
N HIS A 267 9.97 25.27 -3.81
CA HIS A 267 10.55 26.62 -3.70
C HIS A 267 9.50 27.69 -3.39
N GLU A 268 8.26 27.55 -3.87
CA GLU A 268 7.17 28.46 -3.50
C GLU A 268 6.84 28.39 -2.00
N ARG A 269 6.99 27.22 -1.37
CA ARG A 269 6.80 27.03 0.08
C ARG A 269 7.98 27.51 0.95
N GLU A 270 9.11 27.88 0.35
CA GLU A 270 10.21 28.53 1.06
C GLU A 270 10.06 30.05 1.11
N LYS A 271 9.24 30.63 0.21
CA LYS A 271 9.03 32.08 0.10
C LYS A 271 7.86 32.62 0.94
N VAL A 272 7.34 31.84 1.89
CA VAL A 272 6.26 32.24 2.81
C VAL A 272 6.67 32.05 4.26
#